data_AF-A0A7J8PQS6-F1
#
_entry.id   AF-A0A7J8PQS6-F1
#
_cell.length_a   1.000
_cell.length_b   1.000
_cell.length_c   1.000
_cell.angle_alpha   90.00
_cell.angle_beta   90.00
_cell.angle_gamma   90.00
#
_symmetry.space_group_name_H-M   'P 1'
#
loop_
_entity.id
_entity.type
_entity.pdbx_description
1 polymer ?
#
loop_
_entity_poly.entity_id
_entity_poly.type
_entity_poly.pdbx_seq_one_letter_code
_entity_poly.pdbx_strand_id
1 'polypeptide(L)'
;MADPQCHGLSETCRKGAGKRTTMPVEAKPVVASEVAPIPTAPCGACKFLRRKCVSGCIFAPHFGSDQGAAKFAAVHKVFGASNVSKLLLHIPMNRRHDAVVTISYEAQARLSDPVYGCVSTILSLQQQ
;
A
#
# COMPACT_ATOMS: atom_id res chain seq x y z
N MET A 1 -3.49 -14.90 -39.50
CA MET A 1 -3.96 -13.83 -40.40
C MET A 1 -5.47 -13.96 -40.53
N ALA A 2 -6.17 -12.90 -40.96
CA ALA A 2 -7.63 -12.75 -40.91
C ALA A 2 -8.20 -12.59 -39.48
N ASP A 3 -8.27 -11.33 -39.06
CA ASP A 3 -9.20 -10.81 -38.05
C ASP A 3 -10.51 -10.44 -38.77
N PRO A 4 -11.72 -10.58 -38.18
CA PRO A 4 -12.94 -10.00 -38.73
C PRO A 4 -13.68 -9.09 -37.73
N GLN A 5 -13.45 -7.78 -37.81
CA GLN A 5 -14.37 -6.77 -37.28
C GLN A 5 -15.60 -6.60 -38.19
N CYS A 6 -16.80 -6.39 -37.61
CA CYS A 6 -17.80 -5.48 -38.20
C CYS A 6 -18.84 -4.97 -37.18
N HIS A 7 -19.66 -3.99 -37.58
CA HIS A 7 -20.45 -3.11 -36.71
C HIS A 7 -21.99 -3.33 -36.77
N GLY A 8 -22.70 -2.85 -35.74
CA GLY A 8 -24.13 -2.48 -35.78
C GLY A 8 -25.06 -3.25 -34.81
N LEU A 9 -26.20 -2.73 -34.33
CA LEU A 9 -26.83 -1.39 -34.37
C LEU A 9 -27.81 -1.22 -33.15
N SER A 10 -28.45 -0.06 -33.01
CA SER A 10 -29.39 0.39 -31.95
C SER A 10 -30.81 -0.23 -31.98
N GLU A 11 -31.70 -0.15 -30.96
CA GLU A 11 -31.62 0.25 -29.52
C GLU A 11 -32.34 -0.78 -28.57
N THR A 12 -33.57 -0.72 -28.03
CA THR A 12 -34.69 0.27 -28.04
C THR A 12 -35.63 0.19 -26.80
N CYS A 13 -35.62 1.22 -25.93
CA CYS A 13 -36.62 1.75 -24.97
C CYS A 13 -37.67 0.85 -24.24
N ARG A 14 -37.80 1.02 -22.90
CA ARG A 14 -39.10 1.14 -22.18
C ARG A 14 -39.01 1.84 -20.82
N LYS A 15 -40.12 2.47 -20.39
CA LYS A 15 -40.23 3.33 -19.18
C LYS A 15 -40.74 2.56 -17.95
N GLY A 16 -40.33 2.98 -16.76
CA GLY A 16 -40.95 2.66 -15.48
C GLY A 16 -40.86 3.85 -14.51
N ALA A 17 -41.92 4.17 -13.77
CA ALA A 17 -41.98 5.32 -12.88
C ALA A 17 -42.48 4.93 -11.48
N GLY A 18 -41.72 5.30 -10.44
CA GLY A 18 -42.05 5.12 -9.02
C GLY A 18 -41.71 6.38 -8.22
N LYS A 19 -42.38 6.61 -7.08
CA LYS A 19 -42.31 7.88 -6.32
C LYS A 19 -41.87 7.65 -4.87
N ARG A 20 -40.99 8.54 -4.38
CA ARG A 20 -40.83 9.07 -2.99
C ARG A 20 -40.78 8.12 -1.77
N THR A 21 -39.87 8.27 -0.78
CA THR A 21 -38.70 9.18 -0.64
C THR A 21 -37.44 8.42 -0.12
N THR A 22 -36.93 8.40 1.13
CA THR A 22 -37.27 9.10 2.39
C THR A 22 -36.07 9.16 3.36
N MET A 23 -35.62 10.38 3.69
CA MET A 23 -34.68 10.77 4.77
C MET A 23 -33.21 10.26 4.72
N PRO A 24 -32.25 11.01 5.30
CA PRO A 24 -30.81 10.72 5.18
C PRO A 24 -30.24 9.96 6.39
N VAL A 25 -29.05 9.37 6.20
CA VAL A 25 -28.13 9.01 7.29
C VAL A 25 -26.80 9.71 7.02
N GLU A 26 -26.29 10.43 8.01
CA GLU A 26 -25.06 11.22 7.89
C GLU A 26 -23.83 10.30 7.89
N ALA A 27 -23.23 10.11 6.71
CA ALA A 27 -21.92 9.50 6.56
C ALA A 27 -20.88 10.59 6.23
N LYS A 28 -19.87 10.75 7.11
CA LYS A 28 -18.80 11.73 6.95
C LYS A 28 -18.14 11.63 5.56
N PRO A 29 -17.71 12.74 4.95
CA PRO A 29 -16.99 12.70 3.69
C PRO A 29 -15.67 11.93 3.86
N VAL A 30 -15.57 10.77 3.20
CA VAL A 30 -14.28 10.12 2.97
C VAL A 30 -13.50 11.04 2.03
N VAL A 31 -12.53 11.76 2.60
CA VAL A 31 -11.66 12.66 1.83
C VAL A 31 -10.76 11.84 0.90
N ALA A 32 -11.28 11.60 -0.31
CA ALA A 32 -10.50 11.16 -1.46
C ALA A 32 -9.45 12.24 -1.76
N SER A 33 -8.23 12.03 -1.25
CA SER A 33 -7.15 12.98 -1.37
C SER A 33 -6.49 12.86 -2.75
N GLU A 34 -7.17 13.38 -3.77
CA GLU A 34 -6.56 13.72 -5.06
C GLU A 34 -5.55 14.86 -4.85
N VAL A 35 -4.33 14.49 -4.48
CA VAL A 35 -3.20 15.42 -4.38
C VAL A 35 -2.50 15.46 -5.74
N ALA A 36 -2.61 16.60 -6.42
CA ALA A 36 -1.88 16.91 -7.64
C ALA A 36 -0.36 16.69 -7.46
N PRO A 37 0.41 16.40 -8.53
CA PRO A 37 1.81 15.98 -8.42
C PRO A 37 2.74 17.14 -8.00
N ILE A 38 2.82 17.35 -6.69
CA ILE A 38 3.93 18.03 -6.00
C ILE A 38 5.25 17.44 -6.54
N PRO A 39 6.32 18.22 -6.78
CA PRO A 39 7.63 17.69 -7.16
C PRO A 39 8.14 16.71 -6.09
N THR A 40 7.93 15.41 -6.34
CA THR A 40 8.06 14.38 -5.30
C THR A 40 9.50 14.23 -4.83
N ALA A 41 9.76 14.63 -3.59
CA ALA A 41 10.97 14.23 -2.88
C ALA A 41 11.07 12.68 -2.90
N PRO A 42 12.27 12.11 -3.10
CA PRO A 42 12.41 10.66 -3.18
C PRO A 42 11.99 10.03 -1.85
N CYS A 43 11.05 9.08 -1.91
CA CYS A 43 10.58 8.38 -0.71
C CYS A 43 11.75 7.74 0.05
N GLY A 44 11.58 7.51 1.35
CA GLY A 44 12.62 7.01 2.25
C GLY A 44 13.37 5.78 1.72
N ALA A 45 12.67 4.88 1.05
CA ALA A 45 13.27 3.73 0.36
C ALA A 45 14.22 4.13 -0.79
N CYS A 46 13.80 5.03 -1.68
CA CYS A 46 14.64 5.50 -2.78
C CYS A 46 15.77 6.45 -2.31
N LYS A 47 15.52 7.23 -1.25
CA LYS A 47 16.52 8.04 -0.53
C LYS A 47 17.61 7.15 0.07
N PHE A 48 17.23 6.07 0.76
CA PHE A 48 18.17 5.07 1.31
C PHE A 48 18.94 4.32 0.20
N LEU A 49 18.23 3.84 -0.83
CA LEU A 49 18.81 3.12 -1.98
C LEU A 49 19.58 4.04 -2.97
N ARG A 50 19.68 5.35 -2.69
CA ARG A 50 20.36 6.36 -3.54
C ARG A 50 19.96 6.32 -5.02
N ARG A 51 18.68 6.02 -5.30
CA ARG A 51 18.15 5.85 -6.67
C ARG A 51 17.02 6.83 -6.97
N LYS A 52 16.82 7.15 -8.26
CA LYS A 52 15.70 7.99 -8.70
C LYS A 52 14.36 7.36 -8.30
N CYS A 53 13.50 8.13 -7.66
CA CYS A 53 12.12 7.72 -7.42
C CYS A 53 11.30 8.01 -8.69
N VAL A 54 10.44 7.07 -9.07
CA VAL A 54 9.61 7.14 -10.29
C VAL A 54 8.13 7.07 -9.93
N SER A 55 7.26 7.51 -10.84
CA SER A 55 5.83 7.23 -10.77
C SER A 55 5.60 5.72 -10.68
N GLY A 56 4.64 5.29 -9.83
CA GLY A 56 4.41 3.87 -9.55
C GLY A 56 5.44 3.19 -8.63
N CYS A 57 6.36 3.93 -7.99
CA CYS A 57 7.28 3.35 -7.00
C CYS A 57 6.51 2.72 -5.82
N ILE A 58 6.52 1.38 -5.74
CA ILE A 58 5.77 0.60 -4.73
C ILE A 58 6.08 0.96 -3.27
N PHE A 59 7.23 1.58 -3.00
CA PHE A 59 7.64 1.98 -1.65
C PHE A 59 7.20 3.42 -1.30
N ALA A 60 6.81 4.24 -2.28
CA ALA A 60 6.46 5.64 -2.04
C ALA A 60 5.24 5.83 -1.12
N PRO A 61 4.14 5.05 -1.23
CA PRO A 61 2.99 5.17 -0.34
C PRO A 61 3.28 4.81 1.13
N HIS A 62 4.40 4.12 1.41
CA HIS A 62 4.66 3.52 2.73
C HIS A 62 5.86 4.14 3.46
N PHE A 63 6.81 4.72 2.72
CA PHE A 63 8.03 5.35 3.27
C PHE A 63 8.08 6.86 2.96
N GLY A 64 6.93 7.54 2.97
CA GLY A 64 6.81 8.97 2.63
C GLY A 64 7.18 9.95 3.75
N SER A 65 7.28 9.52 5.01
CA SER A 65 7.67 10.39 6.13
C SER A 65 9.19 10.57 6.22
N ASP A 66 9.65 11.58 6.98
CA ASP A 66 11.09 11.84 7.19
C ASP A 66 11.85 10.62 7.75
N GLN A 67 11.29 9.98 8.78
CA GLN A 67 11.77 8.71 9.34
C GLN A 67 11.73 7.53 8.34
N GLY A 68 11.11 7.68 7.17
CA GLY A 68 10.93 6.62 6.18
C GLY A 68 12.25 6.01 5.70
N ALA A 69 13.34 6.78 5.66
CA ALA A 69 14.66 6.25 5.31
C ALA A 69 15.24 5.34 6.42
N ALA A 70 15.05 5.70 7.69
CA ALA A 70 15.48 4.88 8.83
C ALA A 70 14.64 3.60 8.97
N LYS A 71 13.31 3.70 8.80
CA LYS A 71 12.41 2.54 8.76
C LYS A 71 12.76 1.59 7.61
N PHE A 72 13.04 2.13 6.42
CA PHE A 72 13.48 1.32 5.29
C PHE A 72 14.86 0.68 5.52
N ALA A 73 15.79 1.33 6.23
CA ALA A 73 17.09 0.75 6.55
C ALA A 73 16.97 -0.56 7.34
N ALA A 74 16.08 -0.63 8.34
CA ALA A 74 15.80 -1.86 9.08
C ALA A 74 15.20 -2.94 8.18
N VAL A 75 14.15 -2.59 7.43
CA VAL A 75 13.48 -3.50 6.48
C VAL A 75 14.45 -4.05 5.42
N HIS A 76 15.37 -3.21 4.93
CA HIS A 76 16.42 -3.59 4.00
C HIS A 76 17.45 -4.53 4.63
N LYS A 77 17.87 -4.27 5.88
CA LYS A 77 18.86 -5.10 6.58
C LYS A 77 18.34 -6.49 6.94
N VAL A 78 17.04 -6.64 7.24
CA VAL A 78 16.44 -7.91 7.67
C VAL A 78 15.86 -8.72 6.51
N PHE A 79 15.12 -8.09 5.61
CA PHE A 79 14.41 -8.79 4.51
C PHE A 79 15.03 -8.54 3.14
N GLY A 80 15.64 -7.37 2.92
CA GLY A 80 16.17 -6.94 1.62
C GLY A 80 15.09 -6.37 0.68
N ALA A 81 15.41 -5.27 -0.01
CA ALA A 81 14.46 -4.55 -0.87
C ALA A 81 13.76 -5.45 -1.90
N SER A 82 14.50 -6.38 -2.51
CA SER A 82 13.99 -7.27 -3.56
C SER A 82 12.95 -8.27 -3.04
N ASN A 83 13.07 -8.75 -1.80
CA ASN A 83 12.13 -9.71 -1.23
C ASN A 83 10.86 -9.01 -0.76
N VAL A 84 10.99 -7.84 -0.13
CA VAL A 84 9.82 -6.99 0.22
C VAL A 84 9.09 -6.53 -1.04
N SER A 85 9.82 -6.20 -2.12
CA SER A 85 9.23 -5.88 -3.43
C SER A 85 8.38 -7.04 -3.96
N LYS A 86 8.91 -8.27 -3.97
CA LYS A 86 8.16 -9.48 -4.36
C LYS A 86 6.95 -9.70 -3.47
N LEU A 87 7.12 -9.63 -2.15
CA LEU A 87 6.05 -9.86 -1.16
C LEU A 87 4.89 -8.88 -1.34
N LEU A 88 5.18 -7.58 -1.46
CA LEU A 88 4.13 -6.56 -1.67
C LEU A 88 3.39 -6.74 -3.00
N LEU A 89 4.04 -7.22 -4.06
CA LEU A 89 3.36 -7.52 -5.33
C LEU A 89 2.31 -8.64 -5.18
N HIS A 90 2.57 -9.66 -4.37
CA HIS A 90 1.62 -10.76 -4.09
C HIS A 90 0.51 -10.37 -3.11
N ILE A 91 0.68 -9.29 -2.34
CA ILE A 91 -0.33 -8.82 -1.38
C ILE A 91 -1.34 -7.88 -2.08
N PRO A 92 -2.66 -8.08 -1.89
CA PRO A 92 -3.70 -7.17 -2.40
C PRO A 92 -3.50 -5.72 -1.94
N MET A 93 -3.75 -4.75 -2.82
CA MET A 93 -3.40 -3.33 -2.59
C MET A 93 -3.94 -2.76 -1.27
N ASN A 94 -5.17 -3.10 -0.90
CA ASN A 94 -5.81 -2.68 0.35
C ASN A 94 -5.10 -3.19 1.63
N ARG A 95 -4.28 -4.25 1.54
CA ARG A 95 -3.52 -4.82 2.66
C ARG A 95 -2.02 -4.51 2.63
N ARG A 96 -1.52 -3.84 1.57
CA ARG A 96 -0.08 -3.52 1.43
C ARG A 96 0.42 -2.56 2.51
N HIS A 97 -0.42 -1.62 2.94
CA HIS A 97 -0.08 -0.71 4.02
C HIS A 97 0.26 -1.47 5.32
N ASP A 98 -0.68 -2.30 5.78
CA ASP A 98 -0.54 -3.04 7.03
C ASP A 98 0.59 -4.05 6.95
N ALA A 99 0.78 -4.69 5.79
CA ALA A 99 1.94 -5.54 5.53
C ALA A 99 3.27 -4.79 5.71
N VAL A 100 3.41 -3.55 5.20
CA VAL A 100 4.63 -2.76 5.44
C VAL A 100 4.77 -2.34 6.91
N VAL A 101 3.67 -2.08 7.63
CA VAL A 101 3.71 -1.82 9.08
C VAL A 101 4.25 -3.04 9.83
N THR A 102 3.71 -4.24 9.58
CA THR A 102 4.18 -5.51 10.17
C THR A 102 5.63 -5.80 9.82
N ILE A 103 6.02 -5.75 8.54
CA ILE A 103 7.40 -5.96 8.08
C ILE A 103 8.36 -4.95 8.72
N SER A 104 7.93 -3.69 8.91
CA SER A 104 8.74 -2.67 9.59
C SER A 104 8.91 -2.96 11.08
N TYR A 105 7.86 -3.45 11.76
CA TYR A 105 7.94 -3.86 13.16
C TYR A 105 8.85 -5.09 13.33
N GLU A 106 8.64 -6.16 12.57
CA GLU A 106 9.46 -7.37 12.60
C GLU A 106 10.94 -7.07 12.31
N ALA A 107 11.21 -6.20 11.33
CA ALA A 107 12.57 -5.78 11.02
C ALA A 107 13.22 -5.04 12.21
N GLN A 108 12.51 -4.13 12.86
CA GLN A 108 13.04 -3.42 14.05
C GLN A 108 13.25 -4.38 15.22
N ALA A 109 12.30 -5.27 15.50
CA ALA A 109 12.43 -6.29 16.55
C ALA A 109 13.65 -7.19 16.30
N ARG A 110 13.88 -7.61 15.05
CA ARG A 110 15.05 -8.42 14.63
C ARG A 110 16.38 -7.66 14.64
N LEU A 111 16.37 -6.33 14.74
CA LEU A 111 17.58 -5.54 15.01
C LEU A 111 17.85 -5.34 16.51
N SER A 112 16.80 -5.23 17.33
CA SER A 112 16.92 -5.17 18.80
C SER A 112 17.30 -6.53 19.40
N ASP A 113 16.72 -7.60 18.86
CA ASP A 113 16.97 -8.99 19.25
C ASP A 113 17.33 -9.81 17.99
N PRO A 114 18.63 -10.00 17.71
CA PRO A 114 19.08 -10.79 16.56
C PRO A 114 18.73 -12.28 16.63
N VAL A 115 18.40 -12.81 17.82
CA VAL A 115 18.17 -14.24 18.05
C VAL A 115 16.70 -14.59 17.86
N TYR A 116 15.81 -13.94 18.61
CA TYR A 116 14.37 -14.21 18.61
C TYR A 116 13.54 -13.16 17.87
N GLY A 117 14.04 -11.92 17.73
CA GLY A 117 13.32 -10.83 17.07
C GLY A 117 11.97 -10.53 17.73
N CYS A 118 10.87 -10.59 16.98
CA CYS A 118 9.52 -10.44 17.55
C CYS A 118 9.10 -11.63 18.44
N VAL A 119 9.76 -12.79 18.37
CA VAL A 119 9.39 -13.98 19.15
C VAL A 119 9.66 -13.79 20.64
N SER A 120 10.67 -13.00 21.05
CA SER A 120 10.87 -12.70 22.47
C SER A 120 9.73 -11.86 23.04
N THR A 121 9.14 -10.94 22.26
CA THR A 121 7.90 -10.23 22.66
C THR A 121 6.73 -11.19 22.84
N ILE A 122 6.56 -12.18 21.95
CA ILE A 122 5.51 -13.21 22.09
C ILE A 122 5.72 -14.03 23.36
N LEU A 123 6.95 -14.52 23.60
CA LEU A 123 7.28 -15.29 24.81
C LEU A 123 7.08 -14.47 26.10
N SER A 124 7.43 -13.19 26.10
CA SER A 124 7.20 -12.29 27.25
C SER A 124 5.72 -11.99 27.50
N LEU A 125 4.86 -12.05 26.47
CA LEU A 125 3.40 -11.94 26.63
C LEU A 125 2.74 -13.24 27.09
N GLN A 126 3.34 -14.40 26.79
CA GLN A 126 2.87 -15.72 27.23
C GLN A 126 3.23 -16.07 28.69
N GLN A 127 3.97 -15.19 29.37
CA GLN A 127 4.43 -15.35 30.77
C GLN A 127 3.83 -14.26 31.69
N GLN A 128 2.71 -13.67 31.30
CA GLN A 128 1.92 -12.68 32.05
C GLN A 128 0.58 -13.27 32.50
#